data_AF-A0AAD8SR59-F1
#
_entry.id   AF-A0AAD8SR59-F1
#
_cell.length_a   1.000
_cell.length_b   1.000
_cell.length_c   1.000
_cell.angle_alpha   90.00
_cell.angle_beta   90.00
_cell.angle_gamma   90.00
#
_symmetry.space_group_name_H-M   'P 1'
#
loop_
_entity.id
_entity.type
_entity.pdbx_description
1 polymer ?
#
loop_
_entity_poly.entity_id
_entity_poly.type
_entity_poly.pdbx_seq_one_letter_code
_entity_poly.pdbx_strand_id
1 'polypeptide(L)'
;MSSSSSFRAAMAPKREFEPSAKDHEADSSRQATLAAFDMGPPPPMRDRIYVTVMVAHIFWKAGGPMQWGDVHLPHGWHLSPDRVPVPPILATGRAHLAEIHRRAQLPADLREDPAYSDTSPYWDSWIVVEHDARRRTCFTSPARRAGRRPAVSTSTSPQLFACWAQLHEYVLESGGSLLRSLEVSEAMRMARALLLAAALTAAAVVVVDGQLSPTFYDASCPALASVVRRGMAQAVQKEARMGASVLRLFFHDCFVNGCDASVLLDDTASFTGEKNAGPNAGSLRGYEVIDAIKAQVEASCKATVSCADIVALAARDAVSLLGGPSWTVQLGRRDGLSANQNAANSNLPPPDATLADLLARFSAKGLDARDLTALSGAHTVGWARCATFRTHIYNDTGASAVDGAFATQVRGKACPSAGGDGNLAPLELRAPAAFDNGYFQDLVARRVLLRSDQELYGSGAGDGTTDALVRAYAANASLFVADFGAAMVRLGRLALTGKSGEVRLNCRRVNS
;
A
#
# COMPACT_ATOMS: atom_id res chain seq x y z
N MET A 1 65.43 39.93 -37.36
CA MET A 1 66.17 39.80 -36.08
C MET A 1 65.40 38.80 -35.22
N SER A 2 65.48 37.50 -35.52
CA SER A 2 66.43 36.52 -34.95
C SER A 2 66.54 36.58 -33.43
N SER A 3 65.94 35.63 -32.72
CA SER A 3 66.72 34.52 -32.13
C SER A 3 65.82 33.44 -31.53
N SER A 4 66.26 32.21 -31.76
CA SER A 4 65.66 30.92 -31.41
C SER A 4 66.29 30.34 -30.15
N SER A 5 65.56 29.46 -29.44
CA SER A 5 66.01 28.15 -28.90
C SER A 5 64.95 27.66 -27.88
N SER A 6 64.61 26.40 -27.61
CA SER A 6 64.79 25.04 -28.16
C SER A 6 65.02 24.09 -26.96
N PHE A 7 64.08 23.15 -26.77
CA PHE A 7 64.23 21.77 -26.20
C PHE A 7 64.69 21.54 -24.74
N ARG A 8 63.87 20.82 -23.94
CA ARG A 8 63.94 19.34 -23.77
C ARG A 8 62.90 18.79 -22.78
N ALA A 9 62.33 17.64 -23.15
CA ALA A 9 61.48 16.79 -22.33
C ALA A 9 62.34 15.87 -21.42
N ALA A 10 61.82 15.50 -20.25
CA ALA A 10 62.36 14.43 -19.41
C ALA A 10 61.23 13.49 -18.95
N MET A 11 61.33 12.23 -19.41
CA MET A 11 60.51 11.09 -19.03
C MET A 11 60.85 10.59 -17.63
N ALA A 12 59.84 10.17 -16.86
CA ALA A 12 59.99 9.46 -15.59
C ALA A 12 60.11 7.93 -15.83
N PRO A 13 60.96 7.20 -15.08
CA PRO A 13 61.17 5.77 -15.32
C PRO A 13 60.16 4.87 -14.59
N LYS A 14 59.77 3.79 -15.28
CA LYS A 14 59.02 2.64 -14.79
C LYS A 14 59.83 1.88 -13.72
N ARG A 15 59.16 1.43 -12.65
CA ARG A 15 59.72 0.43 -11.73
C ARG A 15 59.31 -0.97 -12.19
N GLU A 16 60.32 -1.78 -12.50
CA GLU A 16 60.22 -3.21 -12.76
C GLU A 16 60.13 -4.01 -11.45
N PHE A 17 59.53 -5.19 -11.59
CA PHE A 17 59.17 -6.13 -10.55
C PHE A 17 60.05 -7.37 -10.77
N GLU A 18 60.86 -7.78 -9.80
CA GLU A 18 61.49 -9.10 -9.79
C GLU A 18 61.48 -9.73 -8.39
N PRO A 19 61.43 -11.07 -8.28
CA PRO A 19 61.01 -11.80 -7.10
C PRO A 19 62.19 -12.27 -6.23
N SER A 20 61.98 -12.34 -4.92
CA SER A 20 62.95 -12.93 -3.97
C SER A 20 62.48 -14.30 -3.51
N ALA A 21 63.31 -15.31 -3.73
CA ALA A 21 63.14 -16.68 -3.23
C ALA A 21 64.34 -17.08 -2.38
N LYS A 22 64.07 -17.95 -1.38
CA LYS A 22 64.96 -18.76 -0.55
C LYS A 22 65.52 -18.08 0.72
N ASP A 23 65.61 -18.71 1.90
CA ASP A 23 65.92 -20.12 2.21
C ASP A 23 65.18 -20.70 3.44
N HIS A 24 65.17 -22.04 3.47
CA HIS A 24 64.75 -22.95 4.52
C HIS A 24 65.74 -23.00 5.70
N GLU A 25 65.25 -23.16 6.94
CA GLU A 25 65.76 -24.20 7.83
C GLU A 25 64.76 -24.59 8.93
N ALA A 26 64.80 -25.86 9.29
CA ALA A 26 63.85 -26.58 10.12
C ALA A 26 64.21 -26.51 11.62
N ASP A 27 63.20 -26.58 12.49
CA ASP A 27 63.39 -27.22 13.79
C ASP A 27 62.20 -28.12 14.13
N SER A 28 62.56 -29.36 14.45
CA SER A 28 61.74 -30.50 14.75
C SER A 28 61.89 -30.74 16.25
N SER A 29 60.83 -30.52 17.03
CA SER A 29 60.50 -31.37 18.19
C SER A 29 59.34 -30.78 18.99
N ARG A 30 58.18 -31.45 18.91
CA ARG A 30 57.33 -31.79 20.06
C ARG A 30 56.15 -32.61 19.55
N GLN A 31 56.34 -33.94 19.58
CA GLN A 31 55.24 -34.89 19.61
C GLN A 31 54.40 -34.61 20.85
N ALA A 32 53.18 -34.12 20.63
CA ALA A 32 52.11 -34.17 21.60
C ALA A 32 50.97 -34.97 20.95
N THR A 33 50.67 -36.10 21.59
CA THR A 33 49.55 -37.01 21.36
C THR A 33 48.27 -36.33 20.86
N LEU A 34 47.91 -36.60 19.59
CA LEU A 34 46.56 -36.34 19.06
C LEU A 34 45.60 -37.31 19.74
N ALA A 35 44.82 -36.79 20.69
CA ALA A 35 43.63 -37.48 21.17
C ALA A 35 42.70 -37.69 19.96
N ALA A 36 42.26 -38.93 19.76
CA ALA A 36 41.28 -39.29 18.76
C ALA A 36 40.02 -38.44 18.99
N PHE A 37 39.68 -37.58 18.01
CA PHE A 37 38.33 -37.04 17.92
C PHE A 37 37.40 -38.21 17.61
N ASP A 38 36.67 -38.66 18.61
CA ASP A 38 35.54 -39.57 18.46
C ASP A 38 34.50 -38.87 17.57
N MET A 39 34.52 -39.19 16.27
CA MET A 39 33.42 -38.83 15.38
C MET A 39 32.25 -39.70 15.79
N GLY A 40 31.39 -39.15 16.64
CA GLY A 40 30.09 -39.75 16.94
C GLY A 40 29.37 -40.15 15.65
N PRO A 41 28.44 -41.12 15.73
CA PRO A 41 27.82 -41.71 14.56
C PRO A 41 27.28 -40.62 13.62
N PRO A 42 27.46 -40.76 12.29
CA PRO A 42 26.97 -39.76 11.35
C PRO A 42 25.49 -39.51 11.63
N PRO A 43 25.04 -38.25 11.66
CA PRO A 43 23.65 -37.94 11.92
C PRO A 43 22.78 -38.74 10.92
N PRO A 44 21.62 -39.26 11.35
CA PRO A 44 20.76 -40.04 10.47
C PRO A 44 20.52 -39.25 9.19
N MET A 45 20.82 -39.90 8.06
CA MET A 45 20.72 -39.32 6.72
C MET A 45 19.29 -38.81 6.56
N ARG A 46 19.09 -37.49 6.73
CA ARG A 46 17.79 -36.87 6.47
C ARG A 46 17.59 -36.97 4.98
N ASP A 47 16.56 -37.69 4.53
CA ASP A 47 16.13 -37.74 3.14
C ASP A 47 15.76 -36.32 2.69
N ARG A 48 16.75 -35.59 2.21
CA ARG A 48 16.59 -34.24 1.68
C ARG A 48 16.01 -34.37 0.28
N ILE A 49 14.81 -33.86 0.10
CA ILE A 49 14.10 -33.98 -1.18
C ILE A 49 14.62 -32.91 -2.13
N TYR A 50 15.20 -33.34 -3.25
CA TYR A 50 15.68 -32.46 -4.30
C TYR A 50 14.52 -32.13 -5.25
N VAL A 51 14.11 -30.87 -5.25
CA VAL A 51 13.01 -30.41 -6.10
C VAL A 51 13.58 -29.82 -7.38
N THR A 52 13.04 -30.25 -8.53
CA THR A 52 13.44 -29.73 -9.83
C THR A 52 12.88 -28.31 -10.05
N VAL A 53 13.49 -27.55 -10.97
CA VAL A 53 13.03 -26.18 -11.28
C VAL A 53 11.56 -26.17 -11.68
N MET A 54 11.13 -27.16 -12.46
CA MET A 54 9.75 -27.29 -12.90
C MET A 54 8.77 -27.44 -11.74
N VAL A 55 9.10 -28.28 -10.75
CA VAL A 55 8.25 -28.49 -9.57
C VAL A 55 8.26 -27.27 -8.66
N ALA A 56 9.43 -26.67 -8.40
CA ALA A 56 9.51 -25.41 -7.65
C ALA A 56 8.67 -24.29 -8.31
N HIS A 57 8.66 -24.24 -9.63
CA HIS A 57 7.90 -23.26 -10.40
C HIS A 57 6.38 -23.48 -10.34
N ILE A 58 5.90 -24.73 -10.29
CA ILE A 58 4.47 -25.04 -10.10
C ILE A 58 3.97 -24.50 -8.76
N PHE A 59 4.70 -24.76 -7.68
CA PHE A 59 4.34 -24.29 -6.34
C PHE A 59 4.46 -22.76 -6.21
N TRP A 60 5.46 -22.16 -6.86
CA TRP A 60 5.58 -20.70 -6.96
C TRP A 60 4.36 -20.06 -7.66
N LYS A 61 3.96 -20.59 -8.82
CA LYS A 61 2.80 -20.10 -9.57
C LYS A 61 1.49 -20.28 -8.82
N ALA A 62 1.33 -21.39 -8.10
CA ALA A 62 0.15 -21.66 -7.30
C ALA A 62 0.11 -20.88 -5.97
N GLY A 63 1.23 -20.24 -5.57
CA GLY A 63 1.36 -19.62 -4.25
C GLY A 63 1.25 -20.60 -3.08
N GLY A 64 1.42 -21.90 -3.35
CA GLY A 64 1.16 -22.97 -2.38
C GLY A 64 2.42 -23.42 -1.63
N PRO A 65 2.30 -23.82 -0.35
CA PRO A 65 3.43 -24.32 0.43
C PRO A 65 3.90 -25.69 -0.06
N MET A 66 5.22 -25.91 -0.09
CA MET A 66 5.79 -27.24 -0.28
C MET A 66 5.46 -28.14 0.90
N GLN A 67 5.03 -29.37 0.60
CA GLN A 67 4.54 -30.32 1.58
C GLN A 67 5.67 -31.02 2.36
N TRP A 68 6.89 -31.04 1.83
CA TRP A 68 8.04 -31.77 2.40
C TRP A 68 8.85 -30.92 3.36
N GLY A 69 9.26 -31.45 4.52
CA GLY A 69 9.93 -30.73 5.63
C GLY A 69 11.34 -30.19 5.36
N ASP A 70 12.19 -30.96 4.67
CA ASP A 70 13.59 -30.61 4.35
C ASP A 70 13.79 -30.76 2.83
N VAL A 71 13.82 -29.63 2.12
CA VAL A 71 13.83 -29.57 0.65
C VAL A 71 15.06 -28.82 0.18
N HIS A 72 15.77 -29.40 -0.79
CA HIS A 72 16.77 -28.69 -1.57
C HIS A 72 16.12 -28.08 -2.81
N LEU A 73 16.14 -26.75 -2.89
CA LEU A 73 15.64 -26.02 -4.04
C LEU A 73 16.75 -25.78 -5.08
N PRO A 74 16.40 -25.76 -6.37
CA PRO A 74 17.38 -25.71 -7.44
C PRO A 74 17.87 -24.28 -7.68
N HIS A 75 19.07 -24.09 -8.24
CA HIS A 75 19.54 -22.81 -8.83
C HIS A 75 19.35 -21.55 -7.96
N GLY A 76 19.65 -21.60 -6.66
CA GLY A 76 19.58 -20.42 -5.78
C GLY A 76 18.16 -19.98 -5.42
N TRP A 77 17.15 -20.79 -5.74
CA TRP A 77 15.80 -20.64 -5.21
C TRP A 77 15.82 -20.82 -3.68
N HIS A 78 14.96 -20.10 -2.98
CA HIS A 78 14.84 -20.17 -1.52
C HIS A 78 13.39 -20.35 -1.09
N LEU A 79 13.16 -20.92 0.10
CA LEU A 79 11.81 -21.03 0.65
C LEU A 79 11.45 -19.75 1.39
N SER A 80 10.24 -19.25 1.16
CA SER A 80 9.63 -18.27 2.04
C SER A 80 9.34 -18.89 3.42
N PRO A 81 9.08 -18.08 4.47
CA PRO A 81 8.66 -18.58 5.77
C PRO A 81 7.41 -19.49 5.71
N ASP A 82 6.50 -19.21 4.77
CA ASP A 82 5.31 -20.03 4.49
C ASP A 82 5.60 -21.24 3.60
N ARG A 83 6.88 -21.55 3.37
CA ARG A 83 7.35 -22.72 2.61
C ARG A 83 6.97 -22.68 1.13
N VAL A 84 6.74 -21.49 0.57
CA VAL A 84 6.54 -21.31 -0.88
C VAL A 84 7.93 -21.11 -1.53
N PRO A 85 8.27 -21.83 -2.60
CA PRO A 85 9.54 -21.66 -3.29
C PRO A 85 9.58 -20.31 -4.02
N VAL A 86 10.61 -19.52 -3.80
CA VAL A 86 10.83 -18.21 -4.41
C VAL A 86 12.05 -18.31 -5.33
N PRO A 87 11.93 -17.92 -6.61
CA PRO A 87 13.07 -17.91 -7.52
C PRO A 87 14.15 -16.90 -7.06
N PRO A 88 15.43 -17.13 -7.42
CA PRO A 88 16.48 -16.14 -7.18
C PRO A 88 16.19 -14.85 -7.95
N ILE A 89 16.70 -13.73 -7.43
CA ILE A 89 16.83 -12.50 -8.21
C ILE A 89 17.68 -12.82 -9.45
N LEU A 90 17.17 -12.50 -10.64
CA LEU A 90 17.81 -12.83 -11.91
C LEU A 90 19.11 -12.02 -12.08
N ALA A 91 20.23 -12.57 -11.61
CA ALA A 91 21.52 -11.85 -11.54
C ALA A 91 22.41 -12.01 -12.78
N THR A 92 21.99 -12.77 -13.81
CA THR A 92 22.80 -13.01 -15.01
C THR A 92 22.02 -12.78 -16.30
N GLY A 93 22.71 -12.31 -17.36
CA GLY A 93 22.09 -12.04 -18.66
C GLY A 93 21.39 -13.25 -19.30
N ARG A 94 21.84 -14.48 -19.00
CA ARG A 94 21.19 -15.72 -19.46
C ARG A 94 19.85 -15.97 -18.73
N ALA A 95 19.77 -15.67 -17.43
CA ALA A 95 18.53 -15.74 -16.65
C ALA A 95 17.53 -14.67 -17.10
N HIS A 96 18.02 -13.48 -17.46
CA HIS A 96 17.22 -12.40 -18.03
C HIS A 96 16.59 -12.82 -19.38
N LEU A 97 17.38 -13.40 -20.29
CA LEU A 97 16.88 -13.91 -21.58
C LEU A 97 15.88 -15.05 -21.45
N ALA A 98 16.07 -15.94 -20.47
CA ALA A 98 15.13 -17.03 -20.19
C ALA A 98 13.78 -16.50 -19.69
N GLU A 99 13.79 -15.46 -18.85
CA GLU A 99 12.58 -14.81 -18.36
C GLU A 99 11.86 -14.02 -19.46
N ILE A 100 12.60 -13.33 -20.34
CA ILE A 100 12.04 -12.68 -21.54
C ILE A 100 11.36 -13.73 -22.44
N HIS A 101 12.03 -14.83 -22.76
CA HIS A 101 11.46 -15.90 -23.57
C HIS A 101 10.21 -16.53 -22.93
N ARG A 102 10.17 -16.67 -21.61
CA ARG A 102 8.99 -17.15 -20.87
C ARG A 102 7.81 -16.17 -20.97
N ARG A 103 8.07 -14.86 -20.99
CA ARG A 103 7.03 -13.82 -21.04
C ARG A 103 6.54 -13.49 -22.43
N ALA A 104 7.36 -13.76 -23.46
CA ALA A 104 6.90 -13.81 -24.84
C ALA A 104 5.77 -14.84 -25.06
N GLN A 105 5.63 -15.82 -24.16
CA GLN A 105 4.55 -16.82 -24.16
C GLN A 105 3.33 -16.42 -23.31
N LEU A 106 3.31 -15.22 -22.70
CA LEU A 106 2.13 -14.72 -21.98
C LEU A 106 1.01 -14.32 -22.97
N PRO A 107 -0.26 -14.43 -22.55
CA PRO A 107 -1.40 -13.90 -23.31
C PRO A 107 -1.24 -12.41 -23.65
N ALA A 108 -1.77 -11.99 -24.81
CA ALA A 108 -1.48 -10.68 -25.40
C ALA A 108 -1.89 -9.49 -24.51
N ASP A 109 -2.98 -9.64 -23.74
CA ASP A 109 -3.50 -8.68 -22.78
C ASP A 109 -2.54 -8.38 -21.62
N LEU A 110 -1.69 -9.34 -21.24
CA LEU A 110 -0.64 -9.15 -20.23
C LEU A 110 0.65 -8.55 -20.80
N ARG A 111 0.84 -8.57 -22.13
CA ARG A 111 2.02 -7.97 -22.81
C ARG A 111 1.80 -6.49 -23.17
N GLU A 112 0.57 -6.01 -23.15
CA GLU A 112 0.25 -4.60 -23.41
C GLU A 112 0.63 -3.66 -22.27
N ASP A 113 0.88 -4.19 -21.06
CA ASP A 113 1.45 -3.43 -19.96
C ASP A 113 2.96 -3.17 -20.22
N PRO A 114 3.42 -1.90 -20.29
CA PRO A 114 4.82 -1.57 -20.51
C PRO A 114 5.79 -2.14 -19.46
N ALA A 115 5.31 -2.51 -18.27
CA ALA A 115 6.09 -3.21 -17.24
C ALA A 115 6.28 -4.71 -17.53
N TYR A 116 5.50 -5.28 -18.45
CA TYR A 116 5.50 -6.70 -18.82
C TYR A 116 5.90 -6.94 -20.29
N SER A 117 6.03 -5.87 -21.08
CA SER A 117 6.59 -5.88 -22.43
C SER A 117 8.00 -6.48 -22.45
N ASP A 118 8.29 -7.32 -23.44
CA ASP A 118 9.61 -7.93 -23.68
C ASP A 118 10.75 -6.90 -23.85
N THR A 119 10.39 -5.65 -24.16
CA THR A 119 11.29 -4.50 -24.32
C THR A 119 11.25 -3.51 -23.15
N SER A 120 10.65 -3.88 -22.01
CA SER A 120 10.50 -2.96 -20.87
C SER A 120 11.84 -2.40 -20.38
N PRO A 121 12.00 -1.07 -20.24
CA PRO A 121 13.22 -0.49 -19.68
C PRO A 121 13.30 -0.62 -18.14
N TYR A 122 12.26 -1.16 -17.49
CA TYR A 122 12.12 -1.18 -16.03
C TYR A 122 12.34 -2.56 -15.39
N TRP A 123 12.79 -3.55 -16.16
CA TRP A 123 12.93 -4.94 -15.74
C TRP A 123 13.63 -5.11 -14.38
N ASP A 124 14.78 -4.48 -14.19
CA ASP A 124 15.61 -4.68 -12.99
C ASP A 124 14.93 -4.13 -11.74
N SER A 125 14.27 -2.98 -11.84
CA SER A 125 13.53 -2.37 -10.73
C SER A 125 12.31 -3.21 -10.34
N TRP A 126 11.61 -3.76 -11.32
CA TRP A 126 10.39 -4.53 -11.11
C TRP A 126 10.68 -5.92 -10.53
N ILE A 127 11.70 -6.63 -11.04
CA ILE A 127 12.11 -7.95 -10.53
C ILE A 127 12.49 -7.85 -9.06
N VAL A 128 13.24 -6.80 -8.68
CA VAL A 128 13.62 -6.56 -7.29
C VAL A 128 12.40 -6.24 -6.43
N VAL A 129 11.45 -5.44 -6.94
CA VAL A 129 10.22 -5.09 -6.21
C VAL A 129 9.27 -6.28 -6.03
N GLU A 130 9.07 -7.13 -7.04
CA GLU A 130 8.24 -8.34 -6.90
C GLU A 130 8.90 -9.35 -5.94
N HIS A 131 10.21 -9.58 -6.10
CA HIS A 131 10.98 -10.42 -5.21
C HIS A 131 10.89 -9.92 -3.75
N ASP A 132 11.06 -8.61 -3.53
CA ASP A 132 10.99 -8.00 -2.20
C ASP A 132 9.58 -7.95 -1.63
N ALA A 133 8.55 -7.70 -2.44
CA ALA A 133 7.16 -7.70 -2.00
C ALA A 133 6.75 -9.07 -1.45
N ARG A 134 7.21 -10.15 -2.09
CA ARG A 134 6.97 -11.53 -1.65
C ARG A 134 7.85 -11.95 -0.48
N ARG A 135 9.01 -11.30 -0.29
CA ARG A 135 9.83 -11.42 0.93
C ARG A 135 9.19 -10.72 2.14
N ARG A 136 8.41 -9.66 1.89
CA ARG A 136 7.83 -8.76 2.91
C ARG A 136 6.42 -9.11 3.39
N THR A 137 5.77 -10.18 2.92
CA THR A 137 4.51 -10.73 3.53
C THR A 137 4.71 -11.29 4.95
N CYS A 138 5.78 -10.87 5.63
CA CYS A 138 6.38 -11.47 6.80
C CYS A 138 5.81 -10.97 8.15
N PHE A 139 4.81 -10.08 8.19
CA PHE A 139 4.35 -9.52 9.48
C PHE A 139 2.84 -9.25 9.60
N THR A 140 1.97 -10.00 8.90
CA THR A 140 0.52 -9.98 9.20
C THR A 140 -0.12 -11.36 9.04
N SER A 141 0.12 -12.25 9.99
CA SER A 141 -0.88 -13.25 10.40
C SER A 141 -0.66 -13.70 11.85
N PRO A 142 -1.72 -14.00 12.61
CA PRO A 142 -1.64 -14.18 14.05
C PRO A 142 -0.91 -15.47 14.38
N ALA A 143 -0.01 -15.41 15.36
CA ALA A 143 0.70 -16.55 15.92
C ALA A 143 -0.28 -17.65 16.36
N ARG A 144 -0.37 -18.74 15.58
CA ARG A 144 -0.82 -20.03 16.12
C ARG A 144 0.30 -20.56 17.01
N ARG A 145 0.11 -20.44 18.33
CA ARG A 145 0.91 -21.12 19.35
C ARG A 145 1.05 -22.60 18.98
N ALA A 146 2.29 -23.01 18.74
CA ALA A 146 2.68 -24.41 18.59
C ALA A 146 2.49 -25.15 19.92
N GLY A 147 1.45 -25.99 19.99
CA GLY A 147 1.36 -27.08 20.97
C GLY A 147 2.20 -28.26 20.50
N ARG A 148 3.02 -28.79 21.40
CA ARG A 148 3.93 -29.94 21.22
C ARG A 148 3.25 -31.15 20.57
N ARG A 149 3.94 -31.77 19.60
CA ARG A 149 3.71 -33.17 19.17
C ARG A 149 4.33 -34.15 20.18
N PRO A 150 3.74 -35.33 20.41
CA PRO A 150 4.49 -36.56 20.64
C PRO A 150 4.63 -37.38 19.35
N ALA A 151 5.62 -38.26 19.37
CA ALA A 151 6.26 -38.93 18.26
C ALA A 151 5.40 -39.96 17.52
N VAL A 152 5.77 -40.21 16.26
CA VAL A 152 5.30 -41.29 15.40
C VAL A 152 5.99 -42.59 15.80
N SER A 153 5.23 -43.68 15.90
CA SER A 153 5.72 -45.06 15.80
C SER A 153 5.04 -45.73 14.61
N THR A 154 5.89 -46.33 13.79
CA THR A 154 5.67 -47.03 12.52
C THR A 154 4.79 -48.28 12.64
N SER A 155 4.00 -48.59 11.59
CA SER A 155 3.98 -49.93 10.94
C SER A 155 2.86 -50.05 9.89
N THR A 156 3.27 -50.38 8.66
CA THR A 156 2.60 -51.21 7.63
C THR A 156 1.24 -50.81 7.00
N SER A 157 1.31 -50.58 5.68
CA SER A 157 0.27 -50.60 4.62
C SER A 157 -0.40 -52.01 4.45
N PRO A 158 -1.35 -52.26 3.51
CA PRO A 158 -2.11 -51.40 2.57
C PRO A 158 -3.63 -51.75 2.40
N GLN A 159 -4.33 -51.04 1.48
CA GLN A 159 -5.62 -51.39 0.82
C GLN A 159 -6.92 -51.29 1.65
N LEU A 160 -8.15 -51.16 1.15
CA LEU A 160 -8.85 -50.70 -0.06
C LEU A 160 -10.34 -50.68 0.39
N PHE A 161 -11.14 -49.75 -0.15
CA PHE A 161 -12.60 -49.85 -0.38
C PHE A 161 -13.61 -50.11 0.77
N ALA A 162 -14.60 -49.21 0.78
CA ALA A 162 -16.05 -49.47 0.71
C ALA A 162 -16.92 -49.50 1.99
N CYS A 163 -18.03 -48.76 1.82
CA CYS A 163 -19.42 -49.06 2.20
C CYS A 163 -19.96 -48.72 3.59
N TRP A 164 -20.87 -47.75 3.56
CA TRP A 164 -22.31 -47.87 3.88
C TRP A 164 -22.75 -48.30 5.30
N ALA A 165 -23.47 -47.35 5.92
CA ALA A 165 -24.58 -47.46 6.88
C ALA A 165 -25.08 -48.85 7.32
N GLN A 166 -25.41 -49.03 8.62
CA GLN A 166 -26.77 -48.86 9.18
C GLN A 166 -27.01 -49.67 10.50
N LEU A 167 -27.80 -49.09 11.43
CA LEU A 167 -28.75 -49.67 12.44
C LEU A 167 -28.31 -50.24 13.83
N HIS A 168 -28.74 -49.51 14.88
CA HIS A 168 -29.77 -49.79 15.92
C HIS A 168 -29.81 -51.07 16.82
N GLU A 169 -30.02 -50.79 18.13
CA GLU A 169 -30.99 -51.38 19.09
C GLU A 169 -30.56 -52.43 20.17
N TYR A 170 -30.78 -52.08 21.46
CA TYR A 170 -31.23 -52.87 22.65
C TYR A 170 -30.91 -52.03 23.93
N VAL A 171 -31.73 -51.79 24.96
CA VAL A 171 -32.56 -52.68 25.82
C VAL A 171 -33.64 -51.85 26.58
N LEU A 172 -34.89 -52.32 26.63
CA LEU A 172 -35.89 -52.10 27.71
C LEU A 172 -35.88 -53.40 28.58
N GLU A 173 -36.17 -53.48 29.89
CA GLU A 173 -37.45 -53.20 30.55
C GLU A 173 -37.41 -53.66 32.05
N SER A 174 -38.51 -53.38 32.79
CA SER A 174 -38.92 -53.77 34.18
C SER A 174 -38.63 -52.74 35.30
N GLY A 175 -39.58 -52.23 36.08
CA GLY A 175 -41.04 -52.35 36.17
C GLY A 175 -41.55 -51.63 37.45
N GLY A 176 -42.84 -51.24 37.51
CA GLY A 176 -43.59 -51.16 38.79
C GLY A 176 -44.02 -49.80 39.38
N SER A 177 -45.04 -49.17 38.77
CA SER A 177 -46.28 -48.62 39.37
C SER A 177 -46.34 -47.62 40.57
N LEU A 178 -47.23 -46.62 40.35
CA LEU A 178 -48.21 -45.97 41.26
C LEU A 178 -47.94 -44.57 41.84
N LEU A 179 -48.59 -43.60 41.17
CA LEU A 179 -49.37 -42.46 41.69
C LEU A 179 -48.75 -41.57 42.79
N ARG A 180 -48.43 -40.32 42.40
CA ARG A 180 -48.93 -39.10 43.06
C ARG A 180 -48.73 -37.86 42.19
N SER A 181 -49.86 -37.25 41.83
CA SER A 181 -50.13 -35.80 41.78
C SER A 181 -49.10 -34.84 41.16
N LEU A 182 -49.40 -34.40 39.93
CA LEU A 182 -49.68 -33.00 39.59
C LEU A 182 -48.78 -31.88 40.18
N GLU A 183 -47.48 -31.81 39.89
CA GLU A 183 -46.71 -30.54 40.02
C GLU A 183 -45.56 -30.34 39.00
N VAL A 184 -45.49 -31.11 37.91
CA VAL A 184 -44.31 -31.08 36.99
C VAL A 184 -44.53 -30.27 35.70
N SER A 185 -45.73 -29.71 35.48
CA SER A 185 -46.04 -29.03 34.20
C SER A 185 -45.46 -27.62 34.08
N GLU A 186 -45.24 -26.89 35.19
CA GLU A 186 -44.80 -25.48 35.11
C GLU A 186 -43.28 -25.33 35.07
N ALA A 187 -42.55 -26.11 35.88
CA ALA A 187 -41.08 -26.07 35.90
C ALA A 187 -40.46 -26.46 34.54
N MET A 188 -41.05 -27.42 33.85
CA MET A 188 -40.55 -27.90 32.55
C MET A 188 -40.93 -26.96 31.39
N ARG A 189 -42.03 -26.19 31.52
CA ARG A 189 -42.40 -25.11 30.60
C ARG A 189 -41.51 -23.88 30.80
N MET A 190 -41.21 -23.53 32.05
CA MET A 190 -40.26 -22.47 32.43
C MET A 190 -38.84 -22.79 31.94
N ALA A 191 -38.36 -24.02 32.11
CA ALA A 191 -37.04 -24.44 31.63
C ALA A 191 -36.92 -24.42 30.09
N ARG A 192 -37.98 -24.82 29.37
CA ARG A 192 -38.03 -24.70 27.90
C ARG A 192 -38.12 -23.24 27.43
N ALA A 193 -38.91 -22.40 28.11
CA ALA A 193 -38.98 -20.97 27.82
C ALA A 193 -37.66 -20.25 28.10
N LEU A 194 -36.95 -20.63 29.16
CA LEU A 194 -35.61 -20.14 29.50
C LEU A 194 -34.55 -20.62 28.50
N LEU A 195 -34.61 -21.87 28.03
CA LEU A 195 -33.70 -22.38 27.00
C LEU A 195 -33.97 -21.79 25.61
N LEU A 196 -35.24 -21.56 25.25
CA LEU A 196 -35.60 -20.83 24.02
C LEU A 196 -35.23 -19.34 24.13
N ALA A 197 -35.44 -18.69 25.28
CA ALA A 197 -34.99 -17.31 25.50
C ALA A 197 -33.46 -17.20 25.50
N ALA A 198 -32.74 -18.18 26.05
CA ALA A 198 -31.28 -18.27 25.97
C ALA A 198 -30.79 -18.53 24.53
N ALA A 199 -31.51 -19.32 23.73
CA ALA A 199 -31.20 -19.54 22.32
C ALA A 199 -31.54 -18.30 21.44
N LEU A 200 -32.62 -17.59 21.75
CA LEU A 200 -33.01 -16.32 21.09
C LEU A 200 -32.12 -15.14 21.52
N THR A 201 -31.51 -15.17 22.70
CA THR A 201 -30.50 -14.18 23.14
C THR A 201 -29.08 -14.55 22.73
N ALA A 202 -28.78 -15.83 22.48
CA ALA A 202 -27.54 -16.27 21.83
C ALA A 202 -27.57 -16.06 20.30
N ALA A 203 -28.75 -15.87 19.71
CA ALA A 203 -28.93 -15.18 18.44
C ALA A 203 -28.89 -13.64 18.63
N ALA A 204 -28.10 -13.15 19.60
CA ALA A 204 -27.58 -11.80 19.55
C ALA A 204 -27.02 -11.62 18.14
N VAL A 205 -27.67 -10.74 17.40
CA VAL A 205 -27.22 -10.24 16.11
C VAL A 205 -25.73 -9.98 16.30
N VAL A 206 -24.88 -10.81 15.69
CA VAL A 206 -23.53 -10.36 15.37
C VAL A 206 -23.81 -9.22 14.41
N VAL A 207 -23.91 -8.01 14.96
CA VAL A 207 -23.77 -6.81 14.18
C VAL A 207 -22.34 -6.93 13.71
N VAL A 208 -22.16 -7.55 12.55
CA VAL A 208 -20.97 -7.34 11.75
C VAL A 208 -21.07 -5.86 11.43
N ASP A 209 -20.48 -5.04 12.29
CA ASP A 209 -20.01 -3.74 11.88
C ASP A 209 -19.32 -3.99 10.55
N GLY A 210 -19.78 -3.31 9.50
CA GLY A 210 -19.27 -3.47 8.14
C GLY A 210 -17.81 -3.00 8.11
N GLN A 211 -16.92 -3.80 8.68
CA GLN A 211 -15.54 -3.48 8.87
C GLN A 211 -14.89 -3.52 7.50
N LEU A 212 -14.29 -2.40 7.10
CA LEU A 212 -13.55 -2.35 5.85
C LEU A 212 -12.48 -3.44 5.85
N SER A 213 -12.35 -4.15 4.73
CA SER A 213 -11.41 -5.25 4.56
C SER A 213 -10.70 -5.12 3.21
N PRO A 214 -9.39 -5.40 3.13
CA PRO A 214 -8.69 -5.40 1.85
C PRO A 214 -9.18 -6.49 0.89
N THR A 215 -9.83 -7.54 1.40
CA THR A 215 -10.31 -8.68 0.63
C THR A 215 -11.81 -8.61 0.32
N PHE A 216 -12.46 -7.46 0.55
CA PHE A 216 -13.92 -7.31 0.46
C PHE A 216 -14.49 -7.75 -0.90
N TYR A 217 -13.74 -7.53 -1.98
CA TYR A 217 -14.16 -7.83 -3.36
C TYR A 217 -13.47 -9.06 -3.97
N ASP A 218 -12.66 -9.82 -3.22
CA ASP A 218 -11.87 -10.93 -3.79
C ASP A 218 -12.74 -11.99 -4.46
N ALA A 219 -13.92 -12.27 -3.88
CA ALA A 219 -14.86 -13.25 -4.44
C ALA A 219 -15.83 -12.63 -5.47
N SER A 220 -16.28 -11.40 -5.25
CA SER A 220 -17.35 -10.77 -6.02
C SER A 220 -16.87 -9.95 -7.22
N CYS A 221 -15.63 -9.45 -7.18
CA CYS A 221 -14.99 -8.72 -8.27
C CYS A 221 -13.46 -8.91 -8.25
N PRO A 222 -12.94 -10.12 -8.54
CA PRO A 222 -11.51 -10.42 -8.45
C PRO A 222 -10.63 -9.57 -9.39
N ALA A 223 -11.20 -9.06 -10.48
CA ALA A 223 -10.48 -8.21 -11.43
C ALA A 223 -10.36 -6.74 -11.00
N LEU A 224 -11.05 -6.32 -9.93
CA LEU A 224 -11.22 -4.90 -9.54
C LEU A 224 -9.90 -4.14 -9.50
N ALA A 225 -8.92 -4.63 -8.73
CA ALA A 225 -7.65 -3.93 -8.55
C ALA A 225 -6.92 -3.72 -9.90
N SER A 226 -6.98 -4.71 -10.80
CA SER A 226 -6.36 -4.61 -12.12
C SER A 226 -7.08 -3.61 -13.04
N VAL A 227 -8.41 -3.55 -12.98
CA VAL A 227 -9.23 -2.63 -13.79
C VAL A 227 -8.96 -1.19 -13.36
N VAL A 228 -9.00 -0.91 -12.05
CA VAL A 228 -8.73 0.44 -11.53
C VAL A 228 -7.30 0.87 -11.85
N ARG A 229 -6.31 -0.02 -11.65
CA ARG A 229 -4.91 0.25 -11.99
C ARG A 229 -4.74 0.61 -13.47
N ARG A 230 -5.33 -0.15 -14.39
CA ARG A 230 -5.25 0.14 -15.84
C ARG A 230 -5.87 1.48 -16.20
N GLY A 231 -7.06 1.79 -15.68
CA GLY A 231 -7.70 3.08 -15.92
C GLY A 231 -6.87 4.26 -15.40
N MET A 232 -6.27 4.12 -14.21
CA MET A 232 -5.36 5.13 -13.68
C MET A 232 -4.05 5.22 -14.49
N ALA A 233 -3.49 4.10 -14.95
CA ALA A 233 -2.30 4.10 -15.79
C ALA A 233 -2.53 4.87 -17.10
N GLN A 234 -3.66 4.65 -17.76
CA GLN A 234 -4.07 5.40 -18.95
C GLN A 234 -4.22 6.91 -18.65
N ALA A 235 -4.85 7.25 -17.52
CA ALA A 235 -5.05 8.64 -17.12
C ALA A 235 -3.73 9.36 -16.83
N VAL A 236 -2.81 8.73 -16.09
CA VAL A 236 -1.48 9.28 -15.75
C VAL A 236 -0.58 9.34 -16.98
N GLN A 237 -0.63 8.34 -17.87
CA GLN A 237 0.13 8.36 -19.13
C GLN A 237 -0.31 9.51 -20.03
N LYS A 238 -1.61 9.81 -20.07
CA LYS A 238 -2.15 10.95 -20.81
C LYS A 238 -1.77 12.29 -20.18
N GLU A 239 -1.82 12.38 -18.85
CA GLU A 239 -1.47 13.58 -18.10
C GLU A 239 -1.00 13.20 -16.69
N ALA A 240 0.30 13.33 -16.40
CA ALA A 240 0.86 12.92 -15.11
C ALA A 240 0.20 13.63 -13.90
N ARG A 241 -0.19 14.90 -14.06
CA ARG A 241 -0.93 15.68 -13.06
C ARG A 241 -2.26 15.05 -12.64
N MET A 242 -2.84 14.18 -13.46
CA MET A 242 -4.07 13.48 -13.12
C MET A 242 -3.89 12.58 -11.89
N GLY A 243 -2.71 12.00 -11.68
CA GLY A 243 -2.43 11.24 -10.46
C GLY A 243 -2.57 12.10 -9.20
N ALA A 244 -1.95 13.28 -9.17
CA ALA A 244 -2.11 14.24 -8.08
C ALA A 244 -3.57 14.71 -7.91
N SER A 245 -4.29 14.86 -9.03
CA SER A 245 -5.69 15.30 -9.02
C SER A 245 -6.61 14.28 -8.37
N VAL A 246 -6.45 12.99 -8.70
CA VAL A 246 -7.24 11.89 -8.12
C VAL A 246 -6.87 11.62 -6.66
N LEU A 247 -5.58 11.79 -6.30
CA LEU A 247 -5.17 11.75 -4.89
C LEU A 247 -5.88 12.84 -4.07
N ARG A 248 -5.93 14.07 -4.59
CA ARG A 248 -6.66 15.18 -3.94
C ARG A 248 -8.17 14.91 -3.89
N LEU A 249 -8.76 14.31 -4.92
CA LEU A 249 -10.17 13.90 -4.94
C LEU A 249 -10.51 12.98 -3.76
N PHE A 250 -9.65 12.00 -3.46
CA PHE A 250 -9.85 11.11 -2.31
C PHE A 250 -9.74 11.85 -0.98
N PHE A 251 -8.77 12.75 -0.81
CA PHE A 251 -8.68 13.58 0.39
C PHE A 251 -9.94 14.43 0.60
N HIS A 252 -10.41 15.07 -0.48
CA HIS A 252 -11.60 15.92 -0.44
C HIS A 252 -12.87 15.16 -0.11
N ASP A 253 -13.02 13.94 -0.63
CA ASP A 253 -14.10 13.02 -0.26
C ASP A 253 -14.05 12.72 1.25
N CYS A 254 -12.93 12.14 1.71
CA CYS A 254 -12.79 11.70 3.10
C CYS A 254 -12.94 12.81 4.15
N PHE A 255 -12.58 14.06 3.83
CA PHE A 255 -12.71 15.17 4.77
C PHE A 255 -14.13 15.72 4.91
N VAL A 256 -15.06 15.36 4.01
CA VAL A 256 -16.45 15.85 4.00
C VAL A 256 -17.40 14.69 4.23
N ASN A 257 -17.98 14.58 5.43
CA ASN A 257 -18.86 13.48 5.86
C ASN A 257 -18.24 12.06 5.82
N GLY A 258 -17.03 11.92 5.28
CA GLY A 258 -16.32 10.65 5.17
C GLY A 258 -16.09 10.25 3.72
N CYS A 259 -15.31 9.19 3.50
CA CYS A 259 -15.02 8.62 2.20
C CYS A 259 -16.26 7.88 1.67
N ASP A 260 -17.26 8.61 1.19
CA ASP A 260 -18.54 8.07 0.73
C ASP A 260 -18.85 8.46 -0.72
N ALA A 261 -17.86 9.01 -1.43
CA ALA A 261 -17.97 9.52 -2.78
C ALA A 261 -19.06 10.60 -2.97
N SER A 262 -19.49 11.30 -1.90
CA SER A 262 -20.41 12.44 -2.00
C SER A 262 -19.87 13.53 -2.91
N VAL A 263 -18.55 13.72 -2.92
CA VAL A 263 -17.86 14.71 -3.77
C VAL A 263 -18.09 14.48 -5.27
N LEU A 264 -18.48 13.27 -5.68
CA LEU A 264 -18.74 12.91 -7.07
C LEU A 264 -20.16 13.26 -7.53
N LEU A 265 -21.11 13.49 -6.62
CA LEU A 265 -22.49 13.82 -6.98
C LEU A 265 -22.59 15.17 -7.68
N ASP A 266 -23.38 15.21 -8.75
CA ASP A 266 -23.81 16.45 -9.39
C ASP A 266 -25.01 17.05 -8.65
N ASP A 267 -25.30 18.33 -8.90
CA ASP A 267 -26.44 19.04 -8.31
C ASP A 267 -27.77 18.33 -8.65
N THR A 268 -28.70 18.35 -7.70
CA THR A 268 -30.07 17.85 -7.89
C THR A 268 -31.08 18.90 -7.42
N ALA A 269 -32.37 18.64 -7.63
CA ALA A 269 -33.42 19.51 -7.09
C ALA A 269 -33.48 19.51 -5.55
N SER A 270 -32.94 18.49 -4.88
CA SER A 270 -33.02 18.31 -3.42
C SER A 270 -31.73 18.65 -2.68
N PHE A 271 -30.58 18.73 -3.36
CA PHE A 271 -29.31 19.14 -2.76
C PHE A 271 -28.34 19.75 -3.79
N THR A 272 -27.42 20.57 -3.30
CA THR A 272 -26.28 21.09 -4.07
C THR A 272 -25.05 20.22 -3.85
N GLY A 273 -24.41 19.81 -4.94
CA GLY A 273 -23.19 19.02 -4.97
C GLY A 273 -21.99 19.78 -4.40
N GLU A 274 -20.99 19.02 -3.94
CA GLU A 274 -19.78 19.59 -3.35
C GLU A 274 -18.83 20.20 -4.37
N LYS A 275 -19.01 19.91 -5.66
CA LYS A 275 -18.15 20.42 -6.74
C LYS A 275 -18.13 21.95 -6.83
N ASN A 276 -19.21 22.58 -6.36
CA ASN A 276 -19.37 24.03 -6.31
C ASN A 276 -18.88 24.67 -4.99
N ALA A 277 -18.36 23.89 -4.04
CA ALA A 277 -17.75 24.43 -2.82
C ALA A 277 -16.45 25.18 -3.16
N GLY A 278 -16.09 26.21 -2.41
CA GLY A 278 -14.90 27.06 -2.67
C GLY A 278 -13.60 26.28 -2.89
N PRO A 279 -13.27 25.26 -2.05
CA PRO A 279 -12.09 24.41 -2.24
C PRO A 279 -12.09 23.56 -3.53
N ASN A 280 -13.27 23.34 -4.13
CA ASN A 280 -13.51 22.44 -5.26
C ASN A 280 -13.75 23.19 -6.58
N ALA A 281 -14.49 24.30 -6.54
CA ALA A 281 -14.94 25.05 -7.71
C ALA A 281 -13.75 25.57 -8.53
N GLY A 282 -13.68 25.16 -9.81
CA GLY A 282 -12.55 25.51 -10.69
C GLY A 282 -11.18 25.07 -10.15
N SER A 283 -11.15 23.99 -9.36
CA SER A 283 -9.97 23.51 -8.65
C SER A 283 -9.86 21.99 -8.64
N LEU A 284 -10.83 21.30 -8.04
CA LEU A 284 -10.86 19.83 -7.96
C LEU A 284 -11.28 19.23 -9.32
N ARG A 285 -10.62 18.15 -9.73
CA ARG A 285 -10.77 17.55 -11.07
C ARG A 285 -10.46 16.05 -11.08
N GLY A 286 -10.72 15.37 -12.20
CA GLY A 286 -10.53 13.93 -12.35
C GLY A 286 -11.81 13.12 -12.20
N TYR A 287 -12.97 13.77 -12.10
CA TYR A 287 -14.28 13.11 -12.02
C TYR A 287 -14.52 12.17 -13.22
N GLU A 288 -14.15 12.62 -14.42
CA GLU A 288 -14.25 11.89 -15.68
C GLU A 288 -13.37 10.63 -15.70
N VAL A 289 -12.25 10.62 -14.98
CA VAL A 289 -11.40 9.43 -14.83
C VAL A 289 -12.09 8.41 -13.96
N ILE A 290 -12.73 8.85 -12.86
CA ILE A 290 -13.53 7.97 -12.00
C ILE A 290 -14.73 7.41 -12.76
N ASP A 291 -15.42 8.21 -13.58
CA ASP A 291 -16.51 7.73 -14.43
C ASP A 291 -16.05 6.64 -15.41
N ALA A 292 -14.91 6.86 -16.08
CA ALA A 292 -14.34 5.89 -17.02
C ALA A 292 -13.96 4.58 -16.32
N ILE A 293 -13.32 4.65 -15.15
CA ILE A 293 -12.99 3.48 -14.34
C ILE A 293 -14.27 2.78 -13.89
N LYS A 294 -15.26 3.52 -13.41
CA LYS A 294 -16.56 2.97 -13.00
C LYS A 294 -17.24 2.21 -14.12
N ALA A 295 -17.25 2.75 -15.34
CA ALA A 295 -17.83 2.06 -16.49
C ALA A 295 -17.12 0.72 -16.77
N GLN A 296 -15.78 0.67 -16.69
CA GLN A 296 -15.01 -0.57 -16.86
C GLN A 296 -15.26 -1.58 -15.72
N VAL A 297 -15.39 -1.09 -14.49
CA VAL A 297 -15.71 -1.92 -13.32
C VAL A 297 -17.12 -2.50 -13.44
N GLU A 298 -18.12 -1.71 -13.83
CA GLU A 298 -19.50 -2.18 -14.05
C GLU A 298 -19.60 -3.20 -15.20
N ALA A 299 -18.78 -3.04 -16.25
CA ALA A 299 -18.69 -4.03 -17.32
C ALA A 299 -18.14 -5.38 -16.83
N SER A 300 -17.30 -5.37 -15.79
CA SER A 300 -16.68 -6.57 -15.22
C SER A 300 -17.50 -7.18 -14.07
N CYS A 301 -18.08 -6.32 -13.22
CA CYS A 301 -18.68 -6.66 -11.94
C CYS A 301 -19.88 -5.76 -11.67
N LYS A 302 -21.01 -6.07 -12.32
CA LYS A 302 -22.22 -5.25 -12.28
C LYS A 302 -22.71 -5.00 -10.85
N ALA A 303 -23.06 -3.75 -10.55
CA ALA A 303 -23.68 -3.30 -9.30
C ALA A 303 -22.97 -3.78 -8.02
N THR A 304 -21.66 -4.03 -8.10
CA THR A 304 -20.90 -4.69 -7.02
C THR A 304 -20.03 -3.70 -6.25
N VAL A 305 -19.30 -2.84 -6.97
CA VAL A 305 -18.24 -2.01 -6.39
C VAL A 305 -18.69 -0.55 -6.26
N SER A 306 -18.59 0.02 -5.07
CA SER A 306 -18.96 1.42 -4.82
C SER A 306 -18.01 2.41 -5.51
N CYS A 307 -18.50 3.61 -5.78
CA CYS A 307 -17.64 4.69 -6.27
C CYS A 307 -16.59 5.10 -5.22
N ALA A 308 -16.95 5.08 -3.94
CA ALA A 308 -16.04 5.35 -2.83
C ALA A 308 -14.81 4.44 -2.84
N ASP A 309 -14.99 3.13 -3.05
CA ASP A 309 -13.86 2.19 -3.13
C ASP A 309 -13.06 2.33 -4.43
N ILE A 310 -13.69 2.72 -5.53
CA ILE A 310 -12.97 3.05 -6.77
C ILE A 310 -12.04 4.26 -6.55
N VAL A 311 -12.52 5.33 -5.91
CA VAL A 311 -11.69 6.51 -5.61
C VAL A 311 -10.53 6.13 -4.68
N ALA A 312 -10.77 5.32 -3.66
CA ALA A 312 -9.72 4.86 -2.73
C ALA A 312 -8.63 4.04 -3.42
N LEU A 313 -9.00 3.09 -4.28
CA LEU A 313 -8.05 2.31 -5.09
C LEU A 313 -7.32 3.20 -6.09
N ALA A 314 -8.04 4.09 -6.77
CA ALA A 314 -7.49 5.00 -7.76
C ALA A 314 -6.46 5.96 -7.15
N ALA A 315 -6.67 6.46 -5.92
CA ALA A 315 -5.70 7.29 -5.22
C ALA A 315 -4.41 6.53 -4.87
N ARG A 316 -4.52 5.26 -4.44
CA ARG A 316 -3.35 4.40 -4.22
C ARG A 316 -2.58 4.15 -5.52
N ASP A 317 -3.31 3.87 -6.60
CA ASP A 317 -2.70 3.62 -7.90
C ASP A 317 -2.08 4.87 -8.50
N ALA A 318 -2.70 6.04 -8.32
CA ALA A 318 -2.17 7.35 -8.69
C ALA A 318 -0.78 7.59 -8.10
N VAL A 319 -0.66 7.42 -6.78
CA VAL A 319 0.60 7.63 -6.05
C VAL A 319 1.67 6.65 -6.54
N SER A 320 1.33 5.37 -6.65
CA SER A 320 2.26 4.35 -7.12
C SER A 320 2.71 4.57 -8.57
N LEU A 321 1.85 5.07 -9.46
CA LEU A 321 2.21 5.40 -10.85
C LEU A 321 3.17 6.58 -10.95
N LEU A 322 3.14 7.49 -9.97
CA LEU A 322 4.06 8.62 -9.87
C LEU A 322 5.36 8.26 -9.13
N GLY A 323 5.62 6.97 -8.87
CA GLY A 323 6.83 6.47 -8.21
C GLY A 323 6.76 6.41 -6.68
N GLY A 324 5.59 6.70 -6.10
CA GLY A 324 5.37 6.69 -4.66
C GLY A 324 5.09 5.30 -4.06
N PRO A 325 4.72 5.24 -2.78
CA PRO A 325 4.43 3.98 -2.10
C PRO A 325 3.16 3.33 -2.64
N SER A 326 3.04 2.04 -2.36
CA SER A 326 1.76 1.34 -2.36
C SER A 326 1.38 0.99 -0.93
N TRP A 327 0.09 0.86 -0.66
CA TRP A 327 -0.45 0.44 0.63
C TRP A 327 -1.67 -0.44 0.46
N THR A 328 -2.02 -1.15 1.52
CA THR A 328 -3.19 -2.03 1.57
C THR A 328 -4.46 -1.22 1.78
N VAL A 329 -5.14 -0.88 0.69
CA VAL A 329 -6.43 -0.18 0.72
C VAL A 329 -7.47 -1.06 1.41
N GLN A 330 -8.15 -0.51 2.43
CA GLN A 330 -9.32 -1.15 3.03
C GLN A 330 -10.54 -0.86 2.15
N LEU A 331 -11.37 -1.86 1.87
CA LEU A 331 -12.51 -1.80 0.94
C LEU A 331 -13.81 -2.22 1.64
N GLY A 332 -14.95 -1.97 1.00
CA GLY A 332 -16.29 -2.18 1.55
C GLY A 332 -17.03 -0.88 1.86
N ARG A 333 -16.55 0.27 1.39
CA ARG A 333 -17.25 1.55 1.54
C ARG A 333 -18.53 1.53 0.70
N ARG A 334 -19.51 2.32 1.12
CA ARG A 334 -20.75 2.54 0.39
C ARG A 334 -20.87 4.00 0.01
N ASP A 335 -21.62 4.24 -1.05
CA ASP A 335 -21.81 5.56 -1.61
C ASP A 335 -22.88 6.36 -0.86
N GLY A 336 -22.58 7.62 -0.54
CA GLY A 336 -23.51 8.56 0.08
C GLY A 336 -24.71 8.87 -0.81
N LEU A 337 -25.84 9.18 -0.17
CA LEU A 337 -27.13 9.48 -0.85
C LEU A 337 -27.37 10.99 -1.03
N SER A 338 -26.43 11.82 -0.57
CA SER A 338 -26.47 13.27 -0.70
C SER A 338 -25.05 13.84 -0.69
N ALA A 339 -24.93 15.11 -1.04
CA ALA A 339 -23.69 15.87 -0.96
C ALA A 339 -23.89 17.08 -0.05
N ASN A 340 -22.80 17.61 0.52
CA ASN A 340 -22.89 18.75 1.44
C ASN A 340 -21.85 19.84 1.13
N GLN A 341 -22.24 20.77 0.25
CA GLN A 341 -21.42 21.93 -0.13
C GLN A 341 -20.95 22.77 1.07
N ASN A 342 -21.81 22.95 2.08
CA ASN A 342 -21.47 23.73 3.28
C ASN A 342 -20.41 23.02 4.13
N ALA A 343 -20.54 21.70 4.30
CA ALA A 343 -19.53 20.91 5.00
C ALA A 343 -18.19 20.89 4.24
N ALA A 344 -18.22 20.89 2.91
CA ALA A 344 -17.00 21.06 2.10
C ALA A 344 -16.33 22.42 2.34
N ASN A 345 -17.11 23.51 2.36
CA ASN A 345 -16.60 24.85 2.69
C ASN A 345 -16.06 24.96 4.12
N SER A 346 -16.68 24.28 5.09
CA SER A 346 -16.31 24.40 6.50
C SER A 346 -15.16 23.48 6.91
N ASN A 347 -15.07 22.28 6.34
CA ASN A 347 -14.14 21.23 6.80
C ASN A 347 -12.81 21.22 6.06
N LEU A 348 -12.81 21.51 4.75
CA LEU A 348 -11.59 21.43 3.94
C LEU A 348 -10.63 22.57 4.31
N PRO A 349 -9.35 22.28 4.62
CA PRO A 349 -8.40 23.30 4.99
C PRO A 349 -8.10 24.27 3.82
N PRO A 350 -8.11 25.59 4.04
CA PRO A 350 -7.67 26.56 3.05
C PRO A 350 -6.13 26.58 2.92
N PRO A 351 -5.58 27.04 1.78
CA PRO A 351 -4.14 27.03 1.52
C PRO A 351 -3.32 27.97 2.42
N ASP A 352 -3.97 28.89 3.13
CA ASP A 352 -3.39 29.87 4.05
C ASP A 352 -3.72 29.60 5.53
N ALA A 353 -4.24 28.42 5.85
CA ALA A 353 -4.51 27.99 7.23
C ALA A 353 -3.26 28.03 8.11
N THR A 354 -3.43 28.41 9.39
CA THR A 354 -2.37 28.32 10.40
C THR A 354 -2.12 26.87 10.81
N LEU A 355 -0.96 26.57 11.41
CA LEU A 355 -0.71 25.22 11.93
C LEU A 355 -1.76 24.78 12.98
N ALA A 356 -2.21 25.70 13.83
CA ALA A 356 -3.24 25.41 14.83
C ALA A 356 -4.58 25.01 14.18
N ASP A 357 -4.98 25.71 13.11
CA ASP A 357 -6.19 25.39 12.35
C ASP A 357 -6.06 24.02 11.65
N LEU A 358 -4.90 23.74 11.07
CA LEU A 358 -4.62 22.44 10.43
C LEU A 358 -4.72 21.30 11.43
N LEU A 359 -4.04 21.42 12.58
CA LEU A 359 -4.08 20.42 13.65
C LEU A 359 -5.51 20.22 14.18
N ALA A 360 -6.27 21.29 14.40
CA ALA A 360 -7.65 21.20 14.88
C ALA A 360 -8.55 20.46 13.87
N ARG A 361 -8.43 20.78 12.58
CA ARG A 361 -9.22 20.14 11.51
C ARG A 361 -8.90 18.66 11.35
N PHE A 362 -7.62 18.29 11.39
CA PHE A 362 -7.18 16.89 11.31
C PHE A 362 -7.60 16.12 12.56
N SER A 363 -7.41 16.70 13.75
CA SER A 363 -7.84 16.09 15.01
C SER A 363 -9.34 15.88 15.07
N ALA A 364 -10.16 16.75 14.48
CA ALA A 364 -11.60 16.57 14.37
C ALA A 364 -12.00 15.37 13.49
N LYS A 365 -11.06 14.86 12.68
CA LYS A 365 -11.18 13.61 11.90
C LYS A 365 -10.45 12.44 12.56
N GLY A 366 -9.92 12.60 13.77
CA GLY A 366 -9.13 11.57 14.44
C GLY A 366 -7.76 11.32 13.80
N LEU A 367 -7.22 12.31 13.08
CA LEU A 367 -5.88 12.29 12.48
C LEU A 367 -4.95 13.19 13.31
N ASP A 368 -3.74 12.71 13.60
CA ASP A 368 -2.79 13.42 14.47
C ASP A 368 -1.80 14.32 13.68
N ALA A 369 -0.84 14.94 14.39
CA ALA A 369 0.18 15.77 13.76
C ALA A 369 1.10 15.01 12.79
N ARG A 370 1.32 13.71 13.02
CA ARG A 370 2.08 12.84 12.11
C ARG A 370 1.28 12.56 10.85
N ASP A 371 -0.03 12.32 10.97
CA ASP A 371 -0.94 12.19 9.83
C ASP A 371 -0.99 13.47 9.00
N LEU A 372 -1.19 14.62 9.64
CA LEU A 372 -1.13 15.92 8.97
C LEU A 372 0.18 16.06 8.18
N THR A 373 1.32 15.90 8.86
CA THR A 373 2.63 16.13 8.23
C THR A 373 2.90 15.15 7.09
N ALA A 374 2.54 13.86 7.26
CA ALA A 374 2.71 12.86 6.22
C ALA A 374 1.79 13.14 5.03
N LEU A 375 0.50 13.39 5.25
CA LEU A 375 -0.48 13.63 4.18
C LEU A 375 -0.19 14.91 3.39
N SER A 376 0.34 15.96 4.04
CA SER A 376 0.82 17.15 3.33
C SER A 376 1.96 16.85 2.36
N GLY A 377 2.71 15.77 2.57
CA GLY A 377 3.68 15.24 1.61
C GLY A 377 3.10 14.91 0.23
N ALA A 378 1.77 14.77 0.11
CA ALA A 378 1.11 14.66 -1.20
C ALA A 378 1.38 15.86 -2.13
N HIS A 379 1.72 17.04 -1.57
CA HIS A 379 2.10 18.23 -2.33
C HIS A 379 3.47 18.12 -3.02
N THR A 380 4.18 17.00 -2.88
CA THR A 380 5.35 16.71 -3.72
C THR A 380 5.01 16.55 -5.21
N VAL A 381 3.73 16.31 -5.54
CA VAL A 381 3.21 16.30 -6.91
C VAL A 381 2.00 17.22 -7.00
N GLY A 382 1.71 17.73 -8.19
CA GLY A 382 0.54 18.57 -8.39
C GLY A 382 0.87 20.04 -8.66
N TRP A 383 -0.17 20.83 -8.86
CA TRP A 383 -0.07 22.24 -9.24
C TRP A 383 -1.10 23.05 -8.48
N ALA A 384 -0.71 24.26 -8.08
CA ALA A 384 -1.55 25.25 -7.44
C ALA A 384 -1.81 26.43 -8.39
N ARG A 385 -2.94 27.11 -8.18
CA ARG A 385 -3.29 28.34 -8.89
C ARG A 385 -2.65 29.54 -8.19
N CYS A 386 -2.18 30.53 -8.93
CA CYS A 386 -1.57 31.75 -8.38
C CYS A 386 -2.42 32.41 -7.28
N ALA A 387 -3.75 32.42 -7.44
CA ALA A 387 -4.67 32.93 -6.41
C ALA A 387 -4.51 32.28 -5.02
N THR A 388 -4.06 31.02 -4.95
CA THR A 388 -3.93 30.26 -3.69
C THR A 388 -2.61 30.50 -2.95
N PHE A 389 -1.60 31.09 -3.60
CA PHE A 389 -0.28 31.29 -2.99
C PHE A 389 0.30 32.69 -3.18
N ARG A 390 -0.35 33.58 -3.96
CA ARG A 390 0.18 34.92 -4.24
C ARG A 390 0.54 35.67 -2.97
N THR A 391 -0.35 35.69 -1.98
CA THR A 391 -0.09 36.40 -0.71
C THR A 391 1.16 35.86 -0.03
N HIS A 392 1.34 34.54 0.03
CA HIS A 392 2.52 33.91 0.63
C HIS A 392 3.82 34.36 -0.04
N ILE A 393 3.86 34.26 -1.37
CA ILE A 393 5.09 34.56 -2.11
C ILE A 393 5.39 36.04 -2.24
N TYR A 394 4.47 36.96 -1.93
CA TYR A 394 4.68 38.41 -2.04
C TYR A 394 4.80 39.12 -0.69
N ASN A 395 4.02 38.70 0.32
CA ASN A 395 3.76 39.50 1.51
C ASN A 395 4.31 38.88 2.80
N ASP A 396 4.64 37.58 2.82
CA ASP A 396 5.05 36.92 4.05
C ASP A 396 6.47 37.32 4.45
N THR A 397 6.67 37.51 5.76
CA THR A 397 7.93 37.93 6.36
C THR A 397 8.26 37.08 7.58
N GLY A 398 9.49 37.21 8.10
CA GLY A 398 9.91 36.51 9.32
C GLY A 398 9.81 34.99 9.22
N ALA A 399 9.19 34.37 10.23
CA ALA A 399 9.08 32.91 10.38
C ALA A 399 8.17 32.23 9.32
N SER A 400 7.41 33.00 8.54
CA SER A 400 6.61 32.49 7.40
C SER A 400 7.16 32.94 6.04
N ALA A 401 8.30 33.64 6.00
CA ALA A 401 8.89 34.10 4.75
C ALA A 401 9.31 32.93 3.84
N VAL A 402 9.03 33.08 2.55
CA VAL A 402 9.52 32.19 1.49
C VAL A 402 10.95 32.57 1.09
N ASP A 403 11.74 31.61 0.63
CA ASP A 403 13.06 31.88 0.03
C ASP A 403 12.95 32.90 -1.11
N GLY A 404 13.84 33.91 -1.09
CA GLY A 404 13.75 35.05 -2.00
C GLY A 404 14.02 34.70 -3.47
N ALA A 405 14.93 33.74 -3.73
CA ALA A 405 15.25 33.31 -5.09
C ALA A 405 14.10 32.46 -5.67
N PHE A 406 13.55 31.55 -4.86
CA PHE A 406 12.36 30.79 -5.20
C PHE A 406 11.16 31.71 -5.49
N ALA A 407 10.88 32.67 -4.60
CA ALA A 407 9.80 33.63 -4.80
C ALA A 407 9.98 34.40 -6.12
N THR A 408 11.17 34.91 -6.39
CA THR A 408 11.49 35.62 -7.65
C THR A 408 11.22 34.73 -8.87
N GLN A 409 11.62 33.46 -8.82
CA GLN A 409 11.37 32.50 -9.90
C GLN A 409 9.88 32.26 -10.14
N VAL A 410 9.09 32.03 -9.08
CA VAL A 410 7.65 31.76 -9.19
C VAL A 410 6.90 33.01 -9.69
N ARG A 411 7.24 34.19 -9.16
CA ARG A 411 6.67 35.48 -9.58
C ARG A 411 6.89 35.73 -11.07
N GLY A 412 8.11 35.51 -11.56
CA GLY A 412 8.47 35.75 -12.96
C GLY A 412 7.87 34.75 -13.95
N LYS A 413 7.61 33.49 -13.52
CA LYS A 413 7.14 32.43 -14.42
C LYS A 413 5.63 32.22 -14.41
N ALA A 414 4.98 32.38 -13.25
CA ALA A 414 3.62 31.90 -13.06
C ALA A 414 2.69 32.91 -12.37
N CYS A 415 3.19 33.75 -11.46
CA CYS A 415 2.29 34.48 -10.57
C CYS A 415 2.63 35.97 -10.47
N PRO A 416 2.07 36.83 -11.35
CA PRO A 416 2.26 38.27 -11.25
C PRO A 416 1.58 38.84 -9.98
N SER A 417 2.00 40.04 -9.59
CA SER A 417 1.51 40.72 -8.38
C SER A 417 0.02 41.09 -8.45
N ALA A 418 -0.52 41.22 -9.65
CA ALA A 418 -1.93 41.41 -9.92
C ALA A 418 -2.35 40.65 -11.19
N GLY A 419 -3.60 40.16 -11.21
CA GLY A 419 -4.11 39.34 -12.31
C GLY A 419 -3.47 37.95 -12.37
N GLY A 420 -3.78 37.18 -13.42
CA GLY A 420 -3.21 35.85 -13.62
C GLY A 420 -3.64 34.82 -12.56
N ASP A 421 -4.79 35.00 -11.90
CA ASP A 421 -5.27 34.12 -10.81
C ASP A 421 -5.42 32.64 -11.21
N GLY A 422 -5.64 32.39 -12.50
CA GLY A 422 -5.74 31.04 -13.08
C GLY A 422 -4.40 30.40 -13.43
N ASN A 423 -3.30 31.16 -13.42
CA ASN A 423 -1.99 30.63 -13.79
C ASN A 423 -1.57 29.54 -12.80
N LEU A 424 -0.92 28.50 -13.33
CA LEU A 424 -0.52 27.34 -12.57
C LEU A 424 0.98 27.35 -12.31
N ALA A 425 1.36 26.98 -11.10
CA ALA A 425 2.72 26.62 -10.74
C ALA A 425 2.73 25.21 -10.13
N PRO A 426 3.74 24.38 -10.41
CA PRO A 426 3.87 23.10 -9.75
C PRO A 426 4.14 23.30 -8.25
N LEU A 427 3.57 22.44 -7.40
CA LEU A 427 3.76 22.50 -5.94
C LEU A 427 5.21 22.24 -5.53
N GLU A 428 5.92 21.40 -6.29
CA GLU A 428 7.35 21.15 -6.17
C GLU A 428 8.00 21.38 -7.56
N LEU A 429 9.09 22.16 -7.60
CA LEU A 429 9.64 22.69 -8.86
C LEU A 429 10.63 21.75 -9.58
N ARG A 430 11.27 20.82 -8.86
CA ARG A 430 12.36 19.98 -9.37
C ARG A 430 11.85 18.75 -10.11
N ALA A 431 10.81 18.13 -9.59
CA ALA A 431 10.23 16.87 -9.99
C ALA A 431 8.68 16.89 -9.81
N PRO A 432 7.97 17.77 -10.54
CA PRO A 432 6.54 18.03 -10.33
C PRO A 432 5.59 16.85 -10.59
N ALA A 433 6.12 15.75 -11.15
CA ALA A 433 5.42 14.51 -11.45
C ALA A 433 6.02 13.28 -10.76
N ALA A 434 6.96 13.46 -9.82
CA ALA A 434 7.54 12.38 -9.04
C ALA A 434 7.06 12.45 -7.58
N PHE A 435 6.53 11.34 -7.08
CA PHE A 435 6.16 11.24 -5.69
C PHE A 435 7.38 10.83 -4.85
N ASP A 436 8.09 11.81 -4.31
CA ASP A 436 9.29 11.63 -3.48
C ASP A 436 9.24 12.49 -2.21
N ASN A 437 10.36 12.59 -1.49
CA ASN A 437 10.45 13.42 -0.27
C ASN A 437 11.00 14.84 -0.54
N GLY A 438 11.07 15.27 -1.79
CA GLY A 438 11.53 16.58 -2.23
C GLY A 438 10.71 17.71 -1.61
N TYR A 439 9.40 17.51 -1.44
CA TYR A 439 8.52 18.41 -0.68
C TYR A 439 9.08 18.79 0.70
N PHE A 440 9.57 17.81 1.48
CA PHE A 440 10.11 18.08 2.82
C PHE A 440 11.47 18.76 2.77
N GLN A 441 12.28 18.46 1.75
CA GLN A 441 13.54 19.19 1.52
C GLN A 441 13.24 20.67 1.21
N ASP A 442 12.20 20.93 0.42
CA ASP A 442 11.77 22.27 0.06
C ASP A 442 11.14 23.01 1.24
N LEU A 443 10.40 22.34 2.13
CA LEU A 443 9.95 22.93 3.41
C LEU A 443 11.12 23.44 4.26
N VAL A 444 12.16 22.61 4.42
CA VAL A 444 13.36 22.99 5.18
C VAL A 444 14.09 24.16 4.52
N ALA A 445 14.12 24.18 3.19
CA ALA A 445 14.70 25.27 2.40
C ALA A 445 13.76 26.49 2.23
N ARG A 446 12.54 26.45 2.76
CA ARG A 446 11.51 27.48 2.64
C ARG A 446 11.09 27.78 1.19
N ARG A 447 11.02 26.74 0.37
CA ARG A 447 10.74 26.76 -1.08
C ARG A 447 9.41 26.09 -1.43
N VAL A 448 8.36 26.41 -0.68
CA VAL A 448 7.01 25.88 -0.90
C VAL A 448 6.06 26.97 -1.37
N LEU A 449 5.00 26.60 -2.08
CA LEU A 449 4.03 27.56 -2.61
C LEU A 449 2.98 27.97 -1.57
N LEU A 450 2.37 27.02 -0.87
CA LEU A 450 1.24 27.33 0.00
C LEU A 450 1.75 27.76 1.38
N ARG A 451 1.12 28.76 1.98
CA ARG A 451 1.47 29.17 3.35
C ARG A 451 1.25 28.02 4.33
N SER A 452 0.14 27.27 4.19
CA SER A 452 -0.16 26.09 5.01
C SER A 452 0.92 25.00 4.94
N ASP A 453 1.68 24.90 3.84
CA ASP A 453 2.85 24.03 3.78
C ASP A 453 3.94 24.58 4.71
N GLN A 454 4.30 25.87 4.54
CA GLN A 454 5.36 26.49 5.33
C GLN A 454 5.05 26.48 6.84
N GLU A 455 3.78 26.55 7.22
CA GLU A 455 3.33 26.45 8.63
C GLU A 455 3.76 25.14 9.33
N LEU A 456 4.00 24.06 8.58
CA LEU A 456 4.48 22.79 9.12
C LEU A 456 5.94 22.87 9.62
N TYR A 457 6.71 23.86 9.15
CA TYR A 457 8.14 23.99 9.45
C TYR A 457 8.58 25.43 9.73
N GLY A 458 9.16 25.65 10.90
CA GLY A 458 9.77 26.92 11.28
C GLY A 458 8.78 28.00 11.74
N SER A 459 7.50 27.66 11.91
CA SER A 459 6.48 28.54 12.50
C SER A 459 6.64 28.70 14.03
N GLY A 460 7.30 27.73 14.68
CA GLY A 460 7.39 27.65 16.14
C GLY A 460 6.10 27.17 16.82
N ALA A 461 5.07 26.82 16.04
CA ALA A 461 3.82 26.26 16.51
C ALA A 461 3.89 24.71 16.58
N GLY A 462 2.90 24.07 17.22
CA GLY A 462 2.80 22.60 17.27
C GLY A 462 3.84 21.92 18.17
N ASP A 463 4.35 22.64 19.18
CA ASP A 463 5.33 22.18 20.16
C ASP A 463 6.61 21.57 19.55
N GLY A 464 6.94 21.97 18.31
CA GLY A 464 8.08 21.44 17.54
C GLY A 464 7.88 20.03 16.97
N THR A 465 6.69 19.45 17.08
CA THR A 465 6.39 18.09 16.61
C THR A 465 6.45 18.00 15.08
N THR A 466 5.78 18.93 14.38
CA THR A 466 5.79 18.97 12.91
C THR A 466 7.19 19.31 12.37
N ASP A 467 7.91 20.22 13.05
CA ASP A 467 9.30 20.53 12.73
C ASP A 467 10.21 19.29 12.75
N ALA A 468 10.07 18.45 13.78
CA ALA A 468 10.84 17.22 13.92
C ALA A 468 10.50 16.21 12.82
N LEU A 469 9.20 16.06 12.49
CA LEU A 469 8.73 15.17 11.43
C LEU A 469 9.21 15.62 10.05
N VAL A 470 9.11 16.92 9.73
CA VAL A 470 9.58 17.48 8.46
C VAL A 470 11.08 17.21 8.26
N ARG A 471 11.91 17.45 9.29
CA ARG A 471 13.35 17.11 9.22
C ARG A 471 13.58 15.63 9.03
N ALA A 472 12.83 14.78 9.73
CA ALA A 472 12.96 13.33 9.61
C ALA A 472 12.61 12.83 8.21
N TYR A 473 11.51 13.31 7.63
CA TYR A 473 11.09 12.95 6.27
C TYR A 473 12.00 13.52 5.19
N ALA A 474 12.53 14.74 5.36
CA ALA A 474 13.52 15.33 4.45
C ALA A 474 14.81 14.49 4.39
N ALA A 475 15.25 13.95 5.53
CA ALA A 475 16.46 13.12 5.64
C ALA A 475 16.23 11.65 5.27
N ASN A 476 15.00 11.13 5.43
CA ASN A 476 14.69 9.72 5.26
C ASN A 476 13.41 9.53 4.44
N ALA A 477 13.59 9.33 3.13
CA ALA A 477 12.50 9.02 2.22
C ALA A 477 11.71 7.78 2.68
N SER A 478 12.39 6.71 3.10
CA SER A 478 11.74 5.46 3.54
C SER A 478 10.78 5.65 4.72
N LEU A 479 11.12 6.55 5.66
CA LEU A 479 10.25 6.90 6.77
C LEU A 479 9.01 7.66 6.29
N PHE A 480 9.19 8.64 5.39
CA PHE A 480 8.06 9.35 4.79
C PHE A 480 7.10 8.40 4.08
N VAL A 481 7.59 7.51 3.22
CA VAL A 481 6.71 6.59 2.48
C VAL A 481 5.93 5.64 3.40
N ALA A 482 6.55 5.19 4.50
CA ALA A 482 5.88 4.35 5.49
C ALA A 482 4.76 5.11 6.22
N ASP A 483 5.05 6.31 6.74
CA ASP A 483 4.07 7.11 7.46
C ASP A 483 2.96 7.64 6.52
N PHE A 484 3.28 7.96 5.26
CA PHE A 484 2.29 8.31 4.24
C PHE A 484 1.30 7.18 3.98
N GLY A 485 1.78 5.95 3.75
CA GLY A 485 0.91 4.79 3.54
C GLY A 485 0.02 4.52 4.76
N ALA A 486 0.56 4.63 5.97
CA ALA A 486 -0.20 4.46 7.21
C ALA A 486 -1.27 5.55 7.39
N ALA A 487 -0.93 6.81 7.08
CA ALA A 487 -1.87 7.94 7.15
C ALA A 487 -2.97 7.82 6.09
N MET A 488 -2.66 7.37 4.87
CA MET A 488 -3.66 7.09 3.83
C MET A 488 -4.65 5.99 4.23
N VAL A 489 -4.17 4.95 4.95
CA VAL A 489 -5.05 3.91 5.52
C VAL A 489 -5.96 4.49 6.61
N ARG A 490 -5.44 5.37 7.48
CA ARG A 490 -6.25 6.05 8.51
C ARG A 490 -7.28 7.01 7.90
N LEU A 491 -6.88 7.84 6.94
CA LEU A 491 -7.77 8.72 6.17
C LEU A 491 -8.89 7.91 5.52
N GLY A 492 -8.56 6.79 4.88
CA GLY A 492 -9.54 5.93 4.23
C GLY A 492 -10.53 5.24 5.17
N ARG A 493 -10.30 5.23 6.48
CA ARG A 493 -11.23 4.64 7.46
C ARG A 493 -12.35 5.59 7.88
N LEU A 494 -12.32 6.84 7.43
CA LEU A 494 -13.40 7.80 7.64
C LEU A 494 -14.62 7.44 6.77
N ALA A 495 -15.13 6.22 6.81
CA ALA A 495 -16.22 5.77 5.94
C ALA A 495 -17.59 5.82 6.63
N LEU A 496 -18.66 5.73 5.84
CA LEU A 496 -19.99 5.44 6.38
C LEU A 496 -19.97 4.13 7.17
N THR A 497 -20.59 4.12 8.34
CA THR A 497 -20.69 2.94 9.19
C THR A 497 -21.93 2.10 8.86
N GLY A 498 -21.81 0.78 8.98
CA GLY A 498 -22.93 -0.17 8.81
C GLY A 498 -23.41 -0.35 7.36
N LYS A 499 -24.72 -0.57 7.19
CA LYS A 499 -25.38 -0.79 5.88
C LYS A 499 -25.83 0.51 5.19
N SER A 500 -25.41 1.66 5.70
CA SER A 500 -25.82 2.98 5.20
C SER A 500 -25.25 3.24 3.80
N GLY A 501 -26.02 3.91 2.94
CA GLY A 501 -25.62 4.22 1.56
C GLY A 501 -25.85 3.08 0.56
N GLU A 502 -25.37 3.28 -0.67
CA GLU A 502 -25.63 2.39 -1.80
C GLU A 502 -24.37 1.96 -2.58
N VAL A 503 -24.57 1.17 -3.63
CA VAL A 503 -23.57 0.98 -4.68
C VAL A 503 -24.11 1.66 -5.91
N ARG A 504 -23.61 2.85 -6.23
CA ARG A 504 -24.09 3.63 -7.37
C ARG A 504 -23.66 2.97 -8.67
N LEU A 505 -24.56 2.96 -9.66
CA LEU A 505 -24.21 2.52 -11.02
C LEU A 505 -23.50 3.62 -11.82
N ASN A 506 -23.78 4.88 -11.47
CA ASN A 506 -23.14 6.07 -12.03
C ASN A 506 -22.70 6.96 -10.87
N CYS A 507 -21.41 7.27 -10.78
CA CYS A 507 -20.85 8.03 -9.67
C CYS A 507 -21.33 9.48 -9.56
N ARG A 508 -22.09 9.98 -10.52
CA ARG A 508 -22.61 11.36 -10.52
C ARG A 508 -24.01 11.50 -9.94
N ARG A 509 -24.74 10.40 -9.72
CA ARG A 509 -26.12 10.44 -9.26
C ARG A 509 -26.48 9.25 -8.39
N VAL A 510 -27.41 9.47 -7.47
CA VAL A 510 -28.03 8.40 -6.67
C VAL A 510 -28.82 7.47 -7.61
N ASN A 511 -28.91 6.18 -7.29
CA ASN A 511 -29.75 5.25 -8.05
C ASN A 511 -31.24 5.60 -7.89
N SER A 512 -32.06 5.19 -8.86
CA SER A 512 -33.50 5.48 -8.95
C SER A 512 -34.32 4.23 -9.16
#